data_AF-A0A7V9P7P3-F1
#
_entry.id   AF-A0A7V9P7P3-F1
#
_cell.length_a   1.000
_cell.length_b   1.000
_cell.length_c   1.000
_cell.angle_alpha   90.00
_cell.angle_beta   90.00
_cell.angle_gamma   90.00
#
_symmetry.space_group_name_H-M   'P 1'
#
loop_
_entity.id
_entity.type
_entity.pdbx_description
1 polymer ?
#
loop_
_entity_poly.entity_id
_entity_poly.type
_entity_poly.pdbx_seq_one_letter_code
_entity_poly.pdbx_strand_id
1 'polypeptide(L)'
;GDFTVSGKIDRIDLDPLSARGIVQDYKSGKAHSAAQIASEERLQIPLYILALRDLVGIEPLGGLYRGLAGAREARGLVLASAQDDVVPGLKGADYVEEGEFWGQIEGAQELAREAVSRMRDGDVRHDPRGGSCPTWCERWSMCRIRRA
;
A
#
# COMPACT_ATOMS: atom_id res chain seq x y z
N GLY A 1 3.66 -2.77 -20.07
CA GLY A 1 4.20 -1.50 -19.57
C GLY A 1 5.64 -1.36 -19.99
N ASP A 2 6.20 -0.18 -19.92
CA ASP A 2 7.60 0.17 -20.22
C ASP A 2 8.57 -0.19 -19.09
N PHE A 3 8.08 -0.62 -17.92
CA PHE A 3 8.86 -1.19 -16.81
C PHE A 3 8.14 -2.37 -16.16
N THR A 4 8.86 -3.09 -15.31
CA THR A 4 8.35 -4.19 -14.49
C THR A 4 8.67 -3.94 -13.03
N VAL A 5 7.71 -4.25 -12.15
CA VAL A 5 7.89 -4.30 -10.70
C VAL A 5 7.77 -5.75 -10.27
N SER A 6 8.72 -6.22 -9.47
CA SER A 6 8.70 -7.54 -8.86
C SER A 6 8.72 -7.43 -7.35
N GLY A 7 8.10 -8.38 -6.66
CA GLY A 7 8.04 -8.39 -5.21
C GLY A 7 7.57 -9.73 -4.66
N LYS A 8 7.23 -9.74 -3.37
CA LYS A 8 6.73 -10.91 -2.66
C LYS A 8 5.56 -10.50 -1.78
N ILE A 9 4.40 -11.09 -2.02
CA ILE A 9 3.24 -10.97 -1.13
C ILE A 9 3.45 -11.94 0.03
N ASP A 10 3.28 -11.47 1.27
CA ASP A 10 3.48 -12.32 2.46
C ASP A 10 2.41 -13.41 2.55
N ARG A 11 1.14 -13.03 2.35
CA ARG A 11 0.00 -13.94 2.43
C ARG A 11 -1.17 -13.49 1.58
N ILE A 12 -1.85 -14.45 0.96
CA ILE A 12 -3.14 -14.27 0.27
C ILE A 12 -4.15 -15.15 0.99
N ASP A 13 -5.30 -14.57 1.36
CA ASP A 13 -6.45 -15.32 1.86
C ASP A 13 -7.56 -15.29 0.81
N LEU A 14 -8.13 -16.46 0.53
CA LEU A 14 -9.19 -16.63 -0.45
C LEU A 14 -10.51 -16.91 0.27
N ASP A 15 -11.60 -16.35 -0.24
CA ASP A 15 -12.94 -16.78 0.13
C ASP A 15 -13.16 -18.22 -0.37
N PRO A 16 -13.47 -19.19 0.52
CA PRO A 16 -13.71 -20.57 0.11
C PRO A 16 -14.87 -20.77 -0.87
N LEU A 17 -15.81 -19.81 -0.92
CA LEU A 17 -17.06 -19.94 -1.67
C LEU A 17 -17.08 -19.14 -2.98
N SER A 18 -16.04 -18.37 -3.28
CA SER A 18 -15.98 -17.53 -4.48
C SER A 18 -14.54 -17.30 -4.95
N ALA A 19 -14.36 -16.61 -6.08
CA ALA A 19 -13.05 -16.21 -6.59
C ALA A 19 -12.54 -14.89 -5.97
N ARG A 20 -13.00 -14.55 -4.75
CA ARG A 20 -12.65 -13.31 -4.05
C ARG A 20 -11.53 -13.56 -3.03
N GLY A 21 -10.76 -12.53 -2.70
CA GLY A 21 -9.70 -12.67 -1.71
C GLY A 21 -9.07 -11.36 -1.25
N ILE A 22 -8.18 -11.46 -0.27
CA ILE A 22 -7.41 -10.33 0.25
C ILE A 22 -5.92 -10.64 0.29
N VAL A 23 -5.12 -9.58 0.26
CA VAL A 23 -3.69 -9.65 0.56
C VAL A 23 -3.42 -9.23 2.00
N GLN A 24 -2.42 -9.84 2.62
CA GLN A 24 -1.95 -9.48 3.95
C GLN A 24 -0.43 -9.29 3.93
N ASP A 25 0.02 -8.27 4.64
CA ASP A 25 1.43 -7.97 4.87
C ASP A 25 1.67 -7.82 6.38
N TYR A 26 2.70 -8.51 6.90
CA TYR A 26 3.00 -8.50 8.33
C TYR A 26 4.02 -7.43 8.66
N LYS A 27 3.68 -6.55 9.62
CA LYS A 27 4.54 -5.47 10.08
C LYS A 27 4.90 -5.62 11.55
N SER A 28 6.18 -5.44 11.86
CA SER A 28 6.63 -5.24 13.25
C SER A 28 6.22 -3.86 13.80
N GLY A 29 5.97 -2.89 12.92
CA GLY A 29 5.55 -1.53 13.26
C GLY A 29 4.04 -1.30 13.19
N LYS A 30 3.67 -0.02 13.13
CA LYS A 30 2.28 0.45 13.03
C LYS A 30 1.63 -0.02 11.72
N ALA A 31 0.39 -0.52 11.81
CA ALA A 31 -0.47 -0.78 10.65
C ALA A 31 -1.15 0.53 10.19
N HIS A 32 -1.27 0.73 8.88
CA HIS A 32 -1.80 1.96 8.27
C HIS A 32 -3.23 1.78 7.79
N SER A 33 -4.08 2.77 8.03
CA SER A 33 -5.47 2.82 7.51
C SER A 33 -5.53 3.14 6.02
N ALA A 34 -6.70 3.01 5.40
CA ALA A 34 -6.93 3.44 4.02
C ALA A 34 -6.49 4.90 3.77
N ALA A 35 -6.97 5.83 4.59
CA ALA A 35 -6.56 7.24 4.51
C ALA A 35 -5.04 7.45 4.69
N GLN A 36 -4.40 6.66 5.55
CA GLN A 36 -2.95 6.71 5.70
C GLN A 36 -2.23 6.12 4.48
N ILE A 37 -2.72 5.02 3.90
CA ILE A 37 -2.14 4.44 2.68
C ILE A 37 -2.11 5.48 1.56
N ALA A 38 -3.21 6.19 1.34
CA ALA A 38 -3.32 7.25 0.34
C ALA A 38 -2.43 8.46 0.66
N SER A 39 -2.63 9.09 1.82
CA SER A 39 -1.89 10.33 2.20
C SER A 39 -0.39 10.13 2.42
N GLU A 40 0.03 8.89 2.71
CA GLU A 40 1.43 8.52 2.88
C GLU A 40 2.04 7.91 1.61
N GLU A 41 1.31 7.87 0.49
CA GLU A 41 1.80 7.39 -0.81
C GLU A 41 2.37 5.95 -0.72
N ARG A 42 1.70 5.09 0.05
CA ARG A 42 2.16 3.72 0.32
C ARG A 42 1.81 2.82 -0.85
N LEU A 43 2.81 2.48 -1.66
CA LEU A 43 2.62 1.63 -2.85
C LEU A 43 2.33 0.14 -2.55
N GLN A 44 2.76 -0.38 -1.40
CA GLN A 44 2.82 -1.83 -1.19
C GLN A 44 1.45 -2.53 -1.29
N ILE A 45 0.47 -2.12 -0.50
CA ILE A 45 -0.86 -2.74 -0.49
C ILE A 45 -1.60 -2.54 -1.83
N PRO A 46 -1.66 -1.32 -2.40
CA PRO A 46 -2.25 -1.13 -3.73
C PRO A 46 -1.62 -2.00 -4.83
N LEU A 47 -0.29 -2.09 -4.88
CA LEU A 47 0.39 -2.93 -5.87
C LEU A 47 0.16 -4.44 -5.62
N TYR A 48 0.03 -4.87 -4.37
CA TYR A 48 -0.32 -6.25 -4.04
C TYR A 48 -1.75 -6.59 -4.47
N ILE A 49 -2.70 -5.64 -4.31
CA ILE A 49 -4.07 -5.78 -4.80
C ILE A 49 -4.09 -5.92 -6.33
N LEU A 50 -3.32 -5.08 -7.05
CA LEU A 50 -3.18 -5.21 -8.50
C LEU A 50 -2.59 -6.56 -8.91
N ALA A 51 -1.55 -7.03 -8.23
CA ALA A 51 -0.98 -8.33 -8.51
C ALA A 51 -1.97 -9.48 -8.25
N LEU A 52 -2.76 -9.39 -7.18
CA LEU A 52 -3.82 -10.37 -6.88
C LEU A 52 -4.86 -10.44 -8.01
N ARG A 53 -5.29 -9.29 -8.54
CA ARG A 53 -6.23 -9.21 -9.66
C ARG A 53 -5.60 -9.69 -10.97
N ASP A 54 -4.48 -9.10 -11.35
CA ASP A 54 -3.97 -9.18 -12.72
C ASP A 54 -3.06 -10.40 -12.95
N LEU A 55 -2.38 -10.89 -11.92
CA LEU A 55 -1.44 -12.02 -12.04
C LEU A 55 -2.00 -13.32 -11.44
N VAL A 56 -2.77 -13.23 -10.36
CA VAL A 56 -3.37 -14.41 -9.71
C VAL A 56 -4.79 -14.68 -10.23
N GLY A 57 -5.50 -13.65 -10.72
CA GLY A 57 -6.86 -13.79 -11.26
C GLY A 57 -7.94 -13.85 -10.18
N ILE A 58 -7.68 -13.28 -9.00
CA ILE A 58 -8.62 -13.24 -7.87
C ILE A 58 -9.22 -11.85 -7.76
N GLU A 59 -10.54 -11.79 -7.55
CA GLU A 59 -11.25 -10.54 -7.30
C GLU A 59 -10.85 -9.98 -5.93
N PRO A 60 -10.15 -8.83 -5.86
CA PRO A 60 -9.62 -8.35 -4.61
C PRO A 60 -10.71 -7.64 -3.79
N LEU A 61 -10.89 -8.08 -2.55
CA LEU A 61 -11.70 -7.39 -1.54
C LEU A 61 -10.91 -6.36 -0.76
N GLY A 62 -9.58 -6.42 -0.82
CA GLY A 62 -8.71 -5.46 -0.16
C GLY A 62 -7.33 -6.00 0.22
N GLY A 63 -6.62 -5.18 0.98
CA GLY A 63 -5.29 -5.50 1.48
C GLY A 63 -5.04 -4.90 2.85
N LEU A 64 -4.37 -5.68 3.70
CA LEU A 64 -4.25 -5.39 5.12
C LEU A 64 -2.81 -5.45 5.60
N TYR A 65 -2.47 -4.48 6.44
CA TYR A 65 -1.32 -4.57 7.33
C TYR A 65 -1.73 -5.28 8.62
N ARG A 66 -0.91 -6.25 9.04
CA ARG A 66 -1.05 -6.99 10.29
C ARG A 66 0.09 -6.64 11.23
N GLY A 67 -0.20 -5.86 12.26
CA GLY A 67 0.78 -5.57 13.31
C GLY A 67 1.13 -6.84 14.11
N LEU A 68 2.42 -7.15 14.25
CA LEU A 68 2.91 -8.26 15.06
C LEU A 68 3.30 -7.84 16.49
N ALA A 69 3.58 -6.55 16.67
CA ALA A 69 3.94 -5.95 17.96
C ALA A 69 2.92 -4.89 18.40
N GLY A 70 2.97 -4.51 19.69
CA GLY A 70 2.06 -3.53 20.28
C GLY A 70 0.61 -4.02 20.29
N ALA A 71 -0.33 -3.15 19.89
CA ALA A 71 -1.77 -3.45 19.85
C ALA A 71 -2.17 -4.51 18.80
N ARG A 72 -1.23 -4.96 17.96
CA ARG A 72 -1.44 -6.01 16.94
C ARG A 72 -2.65 -5.76 16.03
N GLU A 73 -2.90 -4.49 15.74
CA GLU A 73 -4.06 -4.08 14.96
C GLU A 73 -3.93 -4.52 13.50
N ALA A 74 -5.08 -4.87 12.94
CA ALA A 74 -5.32 -5.04 11.52
C ALA A 74 -5.86 -3.72 10.96
N ARG A 75 -5.15 -3.09 10.02
CA ARG A 75 -5.57 -1.86 9.33
C ARG A 75 -5.31 -2.00 7.83
N GLY A 76 -6.04 -1.30 6.98
CA GLY A 76 -5.74 -1.31 5.55
C GLY A 76 -6.81 -0.67 4.69
N LEU A 77 -6.88 -1.13 3.46
CA LEU A 77 -7.79 -0.67 2.41
C LEU A 77 -8.67 -1.85 1.99
N VAL A 78 -9.97 -1.79 2.30
CA VAL A 78 -10.92 -2.87 2.05
C VAL A 78 -12.20 -2.30 1.44
N LEU A 79 -12.82 -3.04 0.53
CA LEU A 79 -14.14 -2.70 0.00
C LEU A 79 -15.19 -2.70 1.11
N ALA A 80 -16.01 -1.67 1.17
CA ALA A 80 -17.10 -1.56 2.15
C ALA A 80 -18.08 -2.72 2.06
N SER A 81 -18.34 -3.25 0.85
CA SER A 81 -19.17 -4.43 0.63
C SER A 81 -18.63 -5.70 1.32
N ALA A 82 -17.35 -5.75 1.68
CA ALA A 82 -16.76 -6.91 2.36
C ALA A 82 -16.92 -6.87 3.91
N GLN A 83 -17.41 -5.77 4.47
CA GLN A 83 -17.47 -5.55 5.92
C GLN A 83 -18.33 -6.59 6.64
N ASP A 84 -19.50 -6.92 6.09
CA ASP A 84 -20.48 -7.80 6.74
C ASP A 84 -20.43 -9.26 6.21
N ASP A 85 -19.53 -9.55 5.27
CA ASP A 85 -19.43 -10.84 4.58
C ASP A 85 -18.08 -11.52 4.87
N VAL A 86 -17.02 -11.06 4.20
CA VAL A 86 -15.76 -11.82 4.10
C VAL A 86 -14.68 -11.32 5.06
N VAL A 87 -14.66 -10.02 5.39
CA VAL A 87 -13.57 -9.39 6.16
C VAL A 87 -14.13 -8.52 7.30
N PRO A 88 -14.80 -9.11 8.31
CA PRO A 88 -15.34 -8.35 9.43
C PRO A 88 -14.27 -7.94 10.45
N GLY A 89 -14.60 -6.96 11.29
CA GLY A 89 -13.84 -6.62 12.50
C GLY A 89 -12.70 -5.61 12.32
N LEU A 90 -12.62 -4.92 11.18
CA LEU A 90 -11.71 -3.78 11.01
C LEU A 90 -12.33 -2.49 11.53
N LYS A 91 -11.54 -1.42 11.59
CA LYS A 91 -12.07 -0.10 11.93
C LYS A 91 -12.85 0.44 10.73
N GLY A 92 -13.94 1.17 10.99
CA GLY A 92 -14.80 1.74 9.93
C GLY A 92 -14.03 2.50 8.85
N ALA A 93 -13.01 3.26 9.25
CA ALA A 93 -12.16 4.03 8.33
C ALA A 93 -11.20 3.19 7.45
N ASP A 94 -11.23 1.87 7.56
CA ASP A 94 -10.49 0.95 6.68
C ASP A 94 -11.37 0.36 5.57
N TYR A 95 -12.69 0.54 5.67
CA TYR A 95 -13.67 0.19 4.66
C TYR A 95 -13.97 1.42 3.80
N VAL A 96 -13.83 1.29 2.48
CA VAL A 96 -14.08 2.37 1.52
C VAL A 96 -14.99 1.90 0.40
N GLU A 97 -15.72 2.83 -0.19
CA GLU A 97 -16.58 2.56 -1.34
C GLU A 97 -15.75 2.16 -2.57
N GLU A 98 -16.37 1.40 -3.48
CA GLU A 98 -15.69 0.81 -4.65
C GLU A 98 -14.93 1.84 -5.50
N GLY A 99 -15.52 3.02 -5.72
CA GLY A 99 -14.86 4.09 -6.48
C GLY A 99 -13.60 4.63 -5.80
N GLU A 100 -13.63 4.79 -4.47
CA GLU A 100 -12.46 5.21 -3.70
C GLU A 100 -11.40 4.10 -3.67
N PHE A 101 -11.82 2.85 -3.52
CA PHE A 101 -10.93 1.68 -3.53
C PHE A 101 -10.09 1.62 -4.81
N TRP A 102 -10.75 1.64 -5.98
CA TRP A 102 -10.06 1.62 -7.26
C TRP A 102 -9.31 2.92 -7.53
N GLY A 103 -9.84 4.07 -7.10
CA GLY A 103 -9.13 5.36 -7.22
C GLY A 103 -7.80 5.38 -6.46
N GLN A 104 -7.73 4.81 -5.24
CA GLN A 104 -6.46 4.70 -4.50
C GLN A 104 -5.46 3.75 -5.20
N ILE A 105 -5.96 2.68 -5.83
CA ILE A 105 -5.13 1.72 -6.57
C ILE A 105 -4.57 2.34 -7.85
N GLU A 106 -5.41 3.04 -8.61
CA GLU A 106 -5.01 3.77 -9.81
C GLU A 106 -4.01 4.88 -9.46
N GLY A 107 -4.26 5.64 -8.39
CA GLY A 107 -3.33 6.66 -7.90
C GLY A 107 -1.96 6.08 -7.52
N ALA A 108 -1.93 4.93 -6.86
CA ALA A 108 -0.67 4.24 -6.55
C ALA A 108 0.05 3.73 -7.83
N GLN A 109 -0.70 3.27 -8.83
CA GLN A 109 -0.13 2.87 -10.11
C GLN A 109 0.50 4.08 -10.82
N GLU A 110 -0.17 5.23 -10.84
CA GLU A 110 0.36 6.45 -11.45
C GLU A 110 1.60 6.95 -10.71
N LEU A 111 1.57 6.97 -9.38
CA LEU A 111 2.72 7.32 -8.56
C LEU A 111 3.95 6.43 -8.86
N ALA A 112 3.73 5.12 -9.05
CA ALA A 112 4.81 4.21 -9.43
C ALA A 112 5.37 4.54 -10.82
N ARG A 113 4.53 4.92 -11.79
CA ARG A 113 4.96 5.34 -13.14
C ARG A 113 5.76 6.64 -13.09
N GLU A 114 5.25 7.64 -12.37
CA GLU A 114 5.94 8.92 -12.19
C GLU A 114 7.31 8.73 -11.56
N ALA A 115 7.39 7.93 -10.48
CA ALA A 115 8.65 7.62 -9.82
C ALA A 115 9.67 7.00 -10.80
N VAL A 116 9.24 6.04 -11.63
CA VAL A 116 10.11 5.41 -12.64
C VAL A 116 10.52 6.40 -13.74
N SER A 117 9.62 7.26 -14.20
CA SER A 117 9.95 8.30 -15.17
C SER A 117 11.02 9.24 -14.63
N ARG A 118 10.83 9.77 -13.42
CA ARG A 118 11.80 10.64 -12.74
C ARG A 118 13.16 9.96 -12.57
N MET A 119 13.17 8.67 -12.19
CA MET A 119 14.41 7.89 -12.09
C MET A 119 15.14 7.79 -13.43
N ARG A 120 14.43 7.58 -14.53
CA ARG A 120 15.00 7.48 -15.89
C ARG A 120 15.50 8.81 -16.43
N ASP A 121 14.85 9.91 -16.05
CA ASP A 121 15.27 11.27 -16.37
C ASP A 121 16.49 11.73 -15.53
N GLY A 122 16.93 10.92 -14.56
CA GLY A 122 18.05 11.25 -13.68
C GLY A 122 17.70 12.29 -12.61
N ASP A 123 16.42 12.40 -12.24
CA ASP A 123 15.98 13.32 -11.19
C ASP A 123 16.46 12.85 -9.81
N VAL A 124 17.51 13.50 -9.32
CA VAL A 124 18.11 13.27 -7.99
C VAL A 124 17.86 14.42 -7.02
N ARG A 125 16.81 15.22 -7.25
CA ARG A 125 16.45 16.35 -6.37
C ARG A 125 16.22 15.87 -4.93
N HIS A 126 16.59 16.72 -3.97
CA HIS A 126 16.29 16.48 -2.57
C HIS A 126 14.80 16.71 -2.31
N ASP A 127 14.05 15.61 -2.28
CA ASP A 127 12.59 15.60 -2.22
C ASP A 127 12.11 14.57 -1.17
N PRO A 128 12.40 14.78 0.13
CA PRO A 128 11.98 13.84 1.16
C PRO A 128 10.47 13.93 1.39
N ARG A 129 9.83 12.78 1.64
CA ARG A 129 8.40 12.75 1.99
C ARG A 129 8.11 13.63 3.21
N GLY A 130 7.14 14.54 3.08
CA GLY A 130 6.80 15.51 4.12
C GLY A 130 7.77 16.70 4.22
N GLY A 131 8.65 16.90 3.24
CA GLY A 131 9.51 18.08 3.11
C GLY A 131 10.74 18.11 4.02
N SER A 132 10.91 17.13 4.92
CA SER A 132 12.04 17.04 5.84
C SER A 132 12.76 15.69 5.71
N CYS A 133 14.10 15.71 5.69
CA CYS A 133 14.90 14.49 5.65
C CYS A 133 14.59 13.61 6.88
N PRO A 134 14.15 12.34 6.69
CA PRO A 134 13.73 11.51 7.81
C PRO A 134 14.93 11.14 8.69
N THR A 135 14.70 10.98 10.00
CA THR A 135 15.74 10.73 11.02
C THR A 135 16.53 9.43 10.80
N TRP A 136 15.91 8.44 10.17
CA TRP A 136 16.51 7.15 9.82
C TRP A 136 17.33 7.17 8.51
N CYS A 137 17.33 8.26 7.73
CA CYS A 137 18.14 8.34 6.51
C CYS A 137 19.64 8.39 6.85
N GLU A 138 20.39 7.36 6.47
CA GLU A 138 21.84 7.28 6.68
C GLU A 138 22.66 8.09 5.67
N ARG A 139 22.05 8.47 4.54
CA ARG A 139 22.73 9.20 3.45
C ARG A 139 22.63 10.72 3.61
N TRP A 140 22.08 11.21 4.72
CA TRP A 140 21.83 12.64 4.96
C TRP A 140 23.09 13.50 4.79
N SER A 141 24.28 12.98 5.13
CA SER A 141 25.56 13.67 4.97
C SER A 141 25.96 13.87 3.51
N MET A 142 25.53 12.98 2.60
CA MET A 142 25.79 13.09 1.17
C MET A 142 24.95 14.20 0.52
N CYS A 143 23.71 14.39 1.00
CA CYS A 143 22.81 15.41 0.44
C CYS A 143 23.29 16.84 0.70
N ARG A 144 24.18 17.06 1.69
CA ARG A 144 24.71 18.38 2.09
C ARG A 144 23.62 19.43 2.38
N ILE A 145 22.42 18.99 2.75
CA ILE A 145 21.30 19.82 3.19
C ILE A 145 21.20 19.72 4.71
N ARG A 146 21.00 20.87 5.36
CA ARG A 146 20.89 20.94 6.81
C ARG A 146 19.66 20.12 7.24
N ARG A 147 19.86 19.16 8.14
CA ARG A 147 18.73 18.54 8.83
C ARG A 147 18.06 19.59 9.71
N ALA A 148 16.73 19.62 9.67
CA ALA A 148 15.91 20.32 10.65
C ALA A 148 16.07 19.66 12.03
#